data_AF-A0A2Z5JM76-F1
#
_entry.id   AF-A0A2Z5JM76-F1
#
_cell.length_a   1.000
_cell.length_b   1.000
_cell.length_c   1.000
_cell.angle_alpha   90.00
_cell.angle_beta   90.00
_cell.angle_gamma   90.00
#
_symmetry.space_group_name_H-M   'P 1'
#
loop_
_entity.id
_entity.type
_entity.pdbx_description
1 polymer ?
#
loop_
_entity_poly.entity_id
_entity_poly.type
_entity_poly.pdbx_seq_one_letter_code
_entity_poly.pdbx_strand_id
1 'polypeptide(L)'
;MTGDAVRRAREEASREDYVSMARLARAMHEAGAGPREVIHECYGTEFPEEFFLFAETGPYTLDLTMDFTNQPWQLAVPLSQGGPPPEADTLDRIERKVFVRDPRLVPLALPLDLDAVHGGRVICYHLDELRAGRPTTFGIRVAVGPDDETERCAASLLDVIHQHHADILRRLAHRNHLPSNRGTGAVDSADVEEARDILTQIEDLQHQVVARSQK
;
A
#
# COMPACT_ATOMS: atom_id res chain seq x y z
N MET A 1 -13.92 -25.21 -18.89
CA MET A 1 -12.52 -24.91 -19.27
C MET A 1 -11.81 -23.95 -18.31
N THR A 2 -12.52 -23.10 -17.56
CA THR A 2 -11.93 -22.16 -16.58
C THR A 2 -11.28 -22.84 -15.37
N GLY A 3 -11.85 -23.93 -14.85
CA GLY A 3 -11.30 -24.64 -13.68
C GLY A 3 -9.88 -25.22 -13.87
N ASP A 4 -9.57 -25.75 -15.06
CA ASP A 4 -8.22 -26.27 -15.37
C ASP A 4 -7.18 -25.17 -15.57
N ALA A 5 -7.60 -23.97 -15.98
CA ALA A 5 -6.72 -22.81 -16.09
C ALA A 5 -6.33 -22.29 -14.69
N VAL A 6 -7.32 -22.12 -13.80
CA VAL A 6 -7.09 -21.73 -12.40
C VAL A 6 -6.21 -22.75 -11.68
N ARG A 7 -6.47 -24.06 -11.84
CA ARG A 7 -5.66 -25.11 -11.20
C ARG A 7 -4.19 -25.04 -11.62
N ARG A 8 -3.91 -24.92 -12.92
CA ARG A 8 -2.52 -24.80 -13.41
C ARG A 8 -1.86 -23.53 -12.91
N ALA A 9 -2.54 -22.39 -12.98
CA ALA A 9 -2.00 -21.12 -12.49
C ALA A 9 -1.70 -21.18 -10.98
N ARG A 10 -2.52 -21.90 -10.19
CA ARG A 10 -2.29 -22.12 -8.77
C ARG A 10 -1.03 -22.95 -8.49
N GLU A 11 -0.78 -23.99 -9.29
CA GLU A 11 0.41 -24.84 -9.16
C GLU A 11 1.71 -24.08 -9.50
N GLU A 12 1.62 -23.07 -10.37
CA GLU A 12 2.75 -22.28 -10.84
C GLU A 12 2.99 -20.99 -10.03
N ALA A 13 1.97 -20.51 -9.31
CA ALA A 13 2.04 -19.23 -8.60
C ALA A 13 3.01 -19.29 -7.41
N SER A 14 3.91 -18.31 -7.35
CA SER A 14 4.82 -18.09 -6.24
C SER A 14 4.88 -16.60 -5.88
N ARG A 15 4.91 -16.28 -4.59
CA ARG A 15 5.04 -14.89 -4.11
C ARG A 15 6.33 -14.20 -4.55
N GLU A 16 7.38 -14.97 -4.79
CA GLU A 16 8.66 -14.45 -5.27
C GLU A 16 8.60 -14.03 -6.75
N ASP A 17 7.60 -14.52 -7.49
CA ASP A 17 7.34 -14.19 -8.89
C ASP A 17 5.96 -13.54 -9.03
N TYR A 18 5.91 -12.22 -8.93
CA TYR A 18 4.67 -11.47 -9.06
C TYR A 18 3.89 -11.78 -10.34
N VAL A 19 4.61 -12.04 -11.44
CA VAL A 19 4.00 -12.31 -12.73
C VAL A 19 3.18 -13.60 -12.65
N SER A 20 3.68 -14.63 -11.96
CA SER A 20 2.93 -15.85 -11.70
C SER A 20 1.68 -15.61 -10.85
N MET A 21 1.76 -14.75 -9.82
CA MET A 21 0.60 -14.38 -8.99
C MET A 21 -0.45 -13.60 -9.80
N ALA A 22 -0.03 -12.66 -10.64
CA ALA A 22 -0.93 -11.89 -11.49
C ALA A 22 -1.67 -12.78 -12.50
N ARG A 23 -0.99 -13.81 -13.04
CA ARG A 23 -1.63 -14.83 -13.88
C ARG A 23 -2.68 -15.63 -13.12
N LEU A 24 -2.39 -16.03 -11.88
CA LEU A 24 -3.37 -16.69 -11.01
C LEU A 24 -4.58 -15.78 -10.74
N ALA A 25 -4.35 -14.55 -10.27
CA ALA A 25 -5.41 -13.58 -10.00
C ALA A 25 -6.29 -13.32 -11.23
N ARG A 26 -5.67 -13.18 -12.41
CA ARG A 26 -6.39 -13.05 -13.67
C ARG A 26 -7.23 -14.28 -13.99
N ALA A 27 -6.67 -15.48 -13.92
CA ALA A 27 -7.42 -16.72 -14.17
C ALA A 27 -8.61 -16.87 -13.20
N MET A 28 -8.44 -16.45 -11.96
CA MET A 28 -9.50 -16.43 -10.96
C MET A 28 -10.61 -15.43 -11.30
N HIS A 29 -10.26 -14.20 -11.67
CA HIS A 29 -11.25 -13.22 -12.13
C HIS A 29 -11.98 -13.66 -13.41
N GLU A 30 -11.29 -14.30 -14.36
CA GLU A 30 -11.92 -14.92 -15.54
C GLU A 30 -12.92 -16.03 -15.15
N ALA A 31 -12.65 -16.73 -14.05
CA ALA A 31 -13.55 -17.73 -13.48
C ALA A 31 -14.69 -17.12 -12.61
N GLY A 32 -14.71 -15.79 -12.45
CA GLY A 32 -15.73 -15.07 -11.69
C GLY A 32 -15.42 -14.87 -10.21
N ALA A 33 -14.19 -15.14 -9.76
CA ALA A 33 -13.79 -14.91 -8.37
C ALA A 33 -13.76 -13.41 -8.05
N GLY A 34 -14.18 -13.07 -6.84
CA GLY A 34 -14.16 -11.71 -6.32
C GLY A 34 -12.76 -11.28 -5.84
N PRO A 35 -12.50 -9.96 -5.68
CA PRO A 35 -11.22 -9.44 -5.18
C PRO A 35 -10.71 -10.08 -3.90
N ARG A 36 -11.62 -10.34 -2.93
CA ARG A 36 -11.25 -10.95 -1.65
C ARG A 36 -10.77 -12.39 -1.81
N GLU A 37 -11.49 -13.18 -2.60
CA GLU A 37 -11.12 -14.57 -2.88
C GLU A 37 -9.77 -14.65 -3.58
N VAL A 38 -9.50 -13.74 -4.52
CA VAL A 38 -8.22 -13.64 -5.23
C VAL A 38 -7.08 -13.32 -4.28
N ILE A 39 -7.25 -12.33 -3.40
CA ILE A 39 -6.21 -11.94 -2.43
C ILE A 39 -5.99 -13.05 -1.40
N HIS A 40 -7.06 -13.68 -0.93
CA HIS A 40 -6.98 -14.82 -0.02
C HIS A 40 -6.19 -15.97 -0.64
N GLU A 41 -6.46 -16.32 -1.90
CA GLU A 41 -5.73 -17.36 -2.61
C GLU A 41 -4.25 -16.98 -2.79
N CYS A 42 -3.97 -15.73 -3.16
CA CYS A 42 -2.63 -15.24 -3.42
C CYS A 42 -1.73 -15.17 -2.17
N TYR A 43 -2.29 -14.80 -1.01
CA TYR A 43 -1.52 -14.52 0.21
C TYR A 43 -1.81 -15.50 1.37
N GLY A 44 -2.82 -16.37 1.21
CA GLY A 44 -3.25 -17.33 2.23
C GLY A 44 -3.85 -16.67 3.47
N THR A 45 -4.38 -15.45 3.35
CA THR A 45 -5.02 -14.69 4.43
C THR A 45 -5.90 -13.58 3.88
N GLU A 46 -6.89 -13.17 4.67
CA GLU A 46 -7.68 -11.96 4.39
C GLU A 46 -6.84 -10.69 4.57
N PHE A 47 -7.14 -9.69 3.74
CA PHE A 47 -6.61 -8.33 3.85
C PHE A 47 -7.68 -7.41 4.43
N PRO A 48 -7.29 -6.29 5.08
CA PRO A 48 -8.25 -5.38 5.69
C PRO A 48 -9.04 -4.58 4.64
N GLU A 49 -10.17 -4.03 5.05
CA GLU A 49 -11.05 -3.22 4.18
C GLU A 49 -10.33 -2.05 3.53
N GLU A 50 -9.43 -1.38 4.27
CA GLU A 50 -8.63 -0.28 3.74
C GLU A 50 -7.86 -0.66 2.47
N PHE A 51 -7.34 -1.90 2.39
CA PHE A 51 -6.63 -2.37 1.21
C PHE A 51 -7.55 -2.41 -0.02
N PHE A 52 -8.78 -2.92 0.14
CA PHE A 52 -9.73 -2.99 -0.97
C PHE A 52 -10.24 -1.60 -1.38
N LEU A 53 -10.43 -0.69 -0.43
CA LEU A 53 -10.76 0.72 -0.73
C LEU A 53 -9.67 1.37 -1.61
N PHE A 54 -8.40 1.17 -1.27
CA PHE A 54 -7.27 1.68 -2.06
C PHE A 54 -7.20 1.01 -3.44
N ALA A 55 -7.33 -0.31 -3.52
CA ALA A 55 -7.28 -1.04 -4.78
C ALA A 55 -8.41 -0.63 -5.74
N GLU A 56 -9.64 -0.43 -5.23
CA GLU A 56 -10.80 0.03 -6.00
C GLU A 56 -10.63 1.46 -6.52
N THR A 57 -10.10 2.35 -5.67
CA THR A 57 -9.91 3.77 -6.03
C THR A 57 -8.72 3.96 -6.98
N GLY A 58 -7.78 3.01 -6.95
CA GLY A 58 -6.49 3.10 -7.60
C GLY A 58 -5.53 3.93 -6.74
N PRO A 59 -4.52 3.32 -6.10
CA PRO A 59 -3.67 4.03 -5.15
C PRO A 59 -2.90 5.20 -5.78
N TYR A 60 -2.59 5.12 -7.08
CA TYR A 60 -1.91 6.18 -7.84
C TYR A 60 -2.82 7.34 -8.26
N THR A 61 -4.14 7.25 -8.06
CA THR A 61 -5.08 8.34 -8.37
C THR A 61 -5.27 9.27 -7.17
N LEU A 62 -4.91 8.79 -5.98
CA LEU A 62 -4.90 9.56 -4.76
C LEU A 62 -3.59 10.35 -4.75
N ASP A 63 -3.68 11.67 -4.76
CA ASP A 63 -2.54 12.60 -4.76
C ASP A 63 -1.84 12.64 -3.38
N LEU A 64 -1.56 11.46 -2.84
CA LEU A 64 -0.89 11.25 -1.57
C LEU A 64 0.61 11.33 -1.80
N THR A 65 1.34 11.85 -0.82
CA THR A 65 2.81 11.93 -0.84
C THR A 65 3.44 10.55 -0.57
N MET A 66 3.05 9.55 -1.36
CA MET A 66 3.37 8.14 -1.23
C MET A 66 3.67 7.55 -2.60
N ASP A 67 4.68 6.70 -2.68
CA ASP A 67 4.94 5.86 -3.85
C ASP A 67 4.45 4.44 -3.57
N PHE A 68 3.39 4.01 -4.25
CA PHE A 68 2.78 2.71 -4.03
C PHE A 68 3.49 1.61 -4.83
N THR A 69 3.69 0.45 -4.19
CA THR A 69 4.47 -0.66 -4.76
C THR A 69 3.69 -1.43 -5.84
N ASN A 70 4.36 -2.22 -6.69
CA ASN A 70 3.70 -2.97 -7.76
C ASN A 70 2.74 -4.03 -7.20
N GLN A 71 3.11 -4.68 -6.09
CA GLN A 71 2.24 -5.53 -5.28
C GLN A 71 1.64 -4.75 -4.10
N PRO A 72 0.48 -5.14 -3.56
CA PRO A 72 -0.45 -6.19 -4.01
C PRO A 72 -1.57 -5.65 -4.91
N TRP A 73 -1.62 -4.33 -5.16
CA TRP A 73 -2.84 -3.59 -5.48
C TRP A 73 -3.59 -4.13 -6.69
N GLN A 74 -2.89 -4.38 -7.80
CA GLN A 74 -3.49 -4.79 -9.06
C GLN A 74 -4.09 -6.20 -9.02
N LEU A 75 -3.72 -7.04 -8.04
CA LEU A 75 -4.31 -8.37 -7.87
C LEU A 75 -5.78 -8.31 -7.44
N ALA A 76 -6.19 -7.23 -6.76
CA ALA A 76 -7.55 -7.06 -6.27
C ALA A 76 -8.46 -6.30 -7.25
N VAL A 77 -7.94 -5.83 -8.38
CA VAL A 77 -8.72 -5.07 -9.35
C VAL A 77 -9.36 -6.04 -10.35
N PRO A 78 -10.70 -6.06 -10.50
CA PRO A 78 -11.37 -6.90 -11.49
C PRO A 78 -10.99 -6.58 -12.94
N LEU A 79 -11.12 -7.56 -13.83
CA LEU A 79 -10.78 -7.40 -15.26
C LEU A 79 -11.62 -6.34 -15.98
N SER A 80 -12.86 -6.15 -15.56
CA SER A 80 -13.73 -5.09 -16.08
C SER A 80 -13.27 -3.68 -15.69
N GLN A 81 -12.38 -3.56 -14.70
CA GLN A 81 -11.81 -2.30 -14.21
C GLN A 81 -10.32 -2.15 -14.59
N GLY A 82 -9.77 -3.08 -15.38
CA GLY A 82 -8.43 -2.97 -15.95
C GLY A 82 -7.34 -3.80 -15.27
N GLY A 83 -7.65 -4.63 -14.26
CA GLY A 83 -6.64 -5.44 -13.56
C GLY A 83 -6.98 -6.93 -13.46
N PRO A 84 -5.99 -7.79 -13.15
CA PRO A 84 -4.55 -7.59 -13.34
C PRO A 84 -4.21 -7.51 -14.84
N PRO A 85 -3.19 -6.72 -15.23
CA PRO A 85 -2.76 -6.63 -16.63
C PRO A 85 -2.28 -8.00 -17.15
N PRO A 86 -2.44 -8.30 -18.45
CA PRO A 86 -1.93 -9.55 -19.05
C PRO A 86 -0.40 -9.72 -18.87
N GLU A 87 0.32 -8.60 -18.91
CA GLU A 87 1.74 -8.51 -18.64
C GLU A 87 1.91 -7.67 -17.37
N ALA A 88 2.03 -8.34 -16.23
CA ALA A 88 2.29 -7.67 -14.96
C ALA A 88 3.75 -7.24 -14.85
N ASP A 89 3.97 -6.14 -14.14
CA ASP A 89 5.30 -5.72 -13.75
C ASP A 89 5.99 -6.80 -12.91
N THR A 90 7.31 -6.85 -12.98
CA THR A 90 8.09 -7.65 -12.03
C THR A 90 8.18 -6.92 -10.69
N LEU A 91 8.53 -7.64 -9.63
CA LEU A 91 8.96 -7.00 -8.38
C LEU A 91 10.06 -5.98 -8.68
N ASP A 92 9.90 -4.75 -8.18
CA ASP A 92 10.93 -3.74 -8.27
C ASP A 92 12.15 -4.11 -7.38
N ARG A 93 13.17 -3.24 -7.36
CA ARG A 93 14.37 -3.49 -6.54
C ARG A 93 14.08 -3.48 -5.04
N ILE A 94 13.18 -2.62 -4.58
CA ILE A 94 12.81 -2.44 -3.17
C ILE A 94 11.97 -3.62 -2.69
N GLU A 95 10.94 -4.00 -3.44
CA GLU A 95 10.07 -5.16 -3.16
C GLU A 95 10.88 -6.45 -3.08
N ARG A 96 11.84 -6.67 -4.01
CA ARG A 96 12.76 -7.82 -3.94
C ARG A 96 13.59 -7.83 -2.66
N LYS A 97 14.09 -6.67 -2.23
CA LYS A 97 14.85 -6.55 -0.98
C LYS A 97 13.99 -6.86 0.24
N VAL A 98 12.75 -6.34 0.27
CA VAL A 98 11.78 -6.64 1.34
C VAL A 98 11.50 -8.15 1.40
N PHE A 99 11.25 -8.78 0.24
CA PHE A 99 10.98 -10.21 0.17
C PHE A 99 12.16 -11.07 0.63
N VAL A 100 13.38 -10.76 0.19
CA VAL A 100 14.60 -11.49 0.61
C VAL A 100 14.83 -11.38 2.12
N ARG A 101 14.47 -10.23 2.72
CA ARG A 101 14.63 -10.00 4.16
C ARG A 101 13.60 -10.78 4.97
N ASP A 102 12.32 -10.68 4.61
CA ASP A 102 11.27 -11.50 5.21
C ASP A 102 10.19 -11.82 4.15
N PRO A 103 10.08 -13.09 3.72
CA PRO A 103 9.11 -13.50 2.70
C PRO A 103 7.67 -13.49 3.22
N ARG A 104 7.40 -13.08 4.47
CA ARG A 104 6.06 -12.87 5.02
C ARG A 104 5.65 -11.39 5.01
N LEU A 105 6.55 -10.48 4.67
CA LEU A 105 6.19 -9.09 4.46
C LEU A 105 5.53 -8.91 3.11
N VAL A 106 4.58 -7.99 3.07
CA VAL A 106 3.87 -7.59 1.86
C VAL A 106 4.06 -6.08 1.73
N PRO A 107 4.94 -5.60 0.84
CA PRO A 107 5.16 -4.17 0.66
C PRO A 107 3.90 -3.49 0.11
N LEU A 108 3.65 -2.26 0.54
CA LEU A 108 2.44 -1.50 0.21
C LEU A 108 2.79 -0.13 -0.40
N ALA A 109 3.63 0.64 0.29
CA ALA A 109 3.96 2.00 -0.11
C ALA A 109 5.27 2.50 0.52
N LEU A 110 5.84 3.53 -0.06
CA LEU A 110 6.99 4.28 0.41
C LEU A 110 6.59 5.76 0.59
N PRO A 111 6.59 6.31 1.82
CA PRO A 111 6.35 7.73 2.04
C PRO A 111 7.49 8.57 1.43
N LEU A 112 7.14 9.60 0.66
CA LEU A 112 8.10 10.35 -0.17
C LEU A 112 8.80 11.48 0.61
N ASP A 113 8.17 12.07 1.62
CA ASP A 113 8.85 13.05 2.48
C ASP A 113 9.73 12.33 3.51
N LEU A 114 11.04 12.31 3.26
CA LEU A 114 12.02 11.64 4.11
C LEU A 114 12.16 12.23 5.51
N ASP A 115 11.79 13.50 5.69
CA ASP A 115 11.88 14.21 6.96
C ASP A 115 10.60 14.07 7.80
N ALA A 116 9.51 13.57 7.21
CA ALA A 116 8.27 13.32 7.90
C ALA A 116 8.28 11.97 8.64
N VAL A 117 7.36 11.80 9.58
CA VAL A 117 7.11 10.52 10.25
C VAL A 117 6.91 9.41 9.21
N HIS A 118 7.56 8.26 9.42
CA HIS A 118 7.64 7.12 8.49
C HIS A 118 8.45 7.34 7.21
N GLY A 119 9.00 8.53 6.97
CA GLY A 119 9.89 8.84 5.86
C GLY A 119 11.08 7.86 5.76
N GLY A 120 11.42 7.48 4.52
CA GLY A 120 12.52 6.57 4.23
C GLY A 120 12.28 5.10 4.60
N ARG A 121 11.03 4.72 4.89
CA ARG A 121 10.63 3.34 5.19
C ARG A 121 9.67 2.79 4.15
N VAL A 122 9.87 1.54 3.74
CA VAL A 122 8.84 0.77 3.04
C VAL A 122 7.83 0.30 4.07
N ILE A 123 6.58 0.65 3.87
CA ILE A 123 5.45 0.26 4.70
C ILE A 123 4.93 -1.07 4.18
N CYS A 124 4.78 -2.03 5.09
CA CYS A 124 4.41 -3.40 4.78
C CYS A 124 3.29 -3.88 5.71
N TYR A 125 2.44 -4.78 5.21
CA TYR A 125 1.77 -5.74 6.10
C TYR A 125 2.70 -6.90 6.42
N HIS A 126 2.39 -7.61 7.50
CA HIS A 126 3.01 -8.89 7.82
C HIS A 126 1.95 -9.99 7.82
N LEU A 127 2.18 -11.08 7.07
CA LEU A 127 1.19 -12.13 6.88
C LEU A 127 0.72 -12.77 8.20
N ASP A 128 1.60 -12.93 9.19
CA ASP A 128 1.20 -13.53 10.46
C ASP A 128 0.28 -12.62 11.28
N GLU A 129 0.40 -11.30 11.14
CA GLU A 129 -0.53 -10.34 11.77
C GLU A 129 -1.87 -10.34 11.05
N LEU A 130 -1.85 -10.38 9.72
CA LEU A 130 -3.07 -10.48 8.90
C LEU A 130 -3.84 -11.76 9.20
N ARG A 131 -3.16 -12.92 9.32
CA ARG A 131 -3.78 -14.20 9.72
C ARG A 131 -4.42 -14.13 11.09
N ALA A 132 -3.88 -13.29 11.97
CA ALA A 132 -4.43 -13.06 13.29
C ALA A 132 -5.48 -11.92 13.32
N GLY A 133 -5.93 -11.45 12.14
CA GLY A 133 -6.95 -10.42 12.00
C GLY A 133 -6.48 -9.01 12.35
N ARG A 134 -5.17 -8.75 12.39
CA ARG A 134 -4.60 -7.46 12.77
C ARG A 134 -3.99 -6.76 11.55
N PRO A 135 -4.50 -5.59 11.13
CA PRO A 135 -3.96 -4.82 10.01
C PRO A 135 -2.68 -4.03 10.38
N THR A 136 -1.97 -4.47 11.42
CA THR A 136 -0.79 -3.76 11.91
C THR A 136 0.25 -3.66 10.81
N THR A 137 0.77 -2.45 10.62
CA THR A 137 1.79 -2.15 9.62
C THR A 137 3.17 -2.12 10.23
N PHE A 138 4.15 -2.45 9.39
CA PHE A 138 5.55 -2.49 9.73
C PHE A 138 6.35 -1.66 8.73
N GLY A 139 7.48 -1.10 9.19
CA GLY A 139 8.37 -0.29 8.38
C GLY A 139 9.77 -0.88 8.31
N ILE A 140 10.30 -0.98 7.10
CA ILE A 140 11.71 -1.31 6.85
C ILE A 140 12.40 -0.10 6.23
N ARG A 141 13.53 0.34 6.77
CA ARG A 141 14.26 1.46 6.14
C ARG A 141 14.86 1.03 4.80
N VAL A 142 14.71 1.88 3.78
CA VAL A 142 15.20 1.60 2.41
C VAL A 142 16.73 1.53 2.33
N ALA A 143 17.41 2.33 3.17
CA ALA A 143 18.84 2.56 3.10
C ALA A 143 19.70 1.65 4.00
N VAL A 144 19.08 0.81 4.85
CA VAL A 144 19.81 0.00 5.84
C VAL A 144 19.97 -1.45 5.40
N GLY A 145 20.84 -2.19 6.09
CA GLY A 145 21.32 -3.50 5.70
C GLY A 145 20.30 -4.63 5.91
N PRO A 146 20.64 -5.86 5.49
CA PRO A 146 19.74 -7.01 5.57
C PRO A 146 19.31 -7.36 7.01
N ASP A 147 20.16 -7.06 8.00
CA ASP A 147 19.98 -7.49 9.40
C ASP A 147 19.25 -6.49 10.30
N ASP A 148 18.88 -5.31 9.79
CA ASP A 148 18.11 -4.35 10.58
C ASP A 148 16.76 -4.96 10.99
N GLU A 149 16.17 -4.44 12.06
CA GLU A 149 14.87 -4.97 12.52
C GLU A 149 13.72 -4.40 11.69
N THR A 150 12.65 -5.18 11.59
CA THR A 150 11.36 -4.73 11.06
C THR A 150 10.60 -4.10 12.22
N GLU A 151 10.32 -2.80 12.13
CA GLU A 151 9.71 -2.06 13.23
C GLU A 151 8.20 -1.93 13.01
N ARG A 152 7.41 -2.06 14.08
CA ARG A 152 5.98 -1.77 14.02
C ARG A 152 5.77 -0.27 13.79
N CYS A 153 4.96 0.10 12.79
CA CYS A 153 4.68 1.48 12.43
C CYS A 153 3.38 1.98 13.07
N ALA A 154 2.23 1.42 12.69
CA ALA A 154 0.93 1.82 13.21
C ALA A 154 -0.05 0.64 13.25
N ALA A 155 -1.30 0.90 13.66
CA ALA A 155 -2.32 -0.14 13.75
C ALA A 155 -2.94 -0.50 12.39
N SER A 156 -2.85 0.38 11.40
CA SER A 156 -3.37 0.22 10.03
C SER A 156 -2.51 0.96 9.00
N LEU A 157 -2.79 0.79 7.70
CA LEU A 157 -2.15 1.56 6.63
C LEU A 157 -2.64 3.02 6.63
N LEU A 158 -3.94 3.24 6.80
CA LEU A 158 -4.50 4.59 6.89
C LEU A 158 -3.93 5.37 8.08
N ASP A 159 -3.65 4.72 9.21
CA ASP A 159 -2.98 5.38 10.33
C ASP A 159 -1.56 5.85 9.97
N VAL A 160 -0.80 5.05 9.20
CA VAL A 160 0.53 5.44 8.70
C VAL A 160 0.41 6.65 7.79
N ILE A 161 -0.51 6.60 6.82
CA ILE A 161 -0.72 7.68 5.85
C ILE A 161 -1.17 8.96 6.56
N HIS A 162 -2.10 8.86 7.51
CA HIS A 162 -2.55 9.98 8.32
C HIS A 162 -1.41 10.58 9.16
N GLN A 163 -0.66 9.75 9.89
CA GLN A 163 0.48 10.22 10.70
C GLN A 163 1.54 10.92 9.85
N HIS A 164 1.85 10.38 8.66
CA HIS A 164 2.80 10.98 7.72
C HIS A 164 2.33 12.37 7.26
N HIS A 165 1.10 12.49 6.77
CA HIS A 165 0.58 13.76 6.24
C HIS A 165 0.28 14.79 7.32
N ALA A 166 -0.17 14.36 8.51
CA ALA A 166 -0.32 15.25 9.67
C ALA A 166 1.04 15.86 10.07
N ASP A 167 2.12 15.08 9.96
CA ASP A 167 3.46 15.56 10.24
C ASP A 167 3.97 16.56 9.20
N ILE A 168 3.72 16.30 7.91
CA ILE A 168 3.97 17.23 6.81
C ILE A 168 3.24 18.55 7.05
N LEU A 169 1.93 18.50 7.28
CA LEU A 169 1.11 19.71 7.54
C LEU A 169 1.67 20.51 8.72
N ARG A 170 1.99 19.85 9.83
CA ARG A 170 2.56 20.49 11.03
C ARG A 170 3.88 21.20 10.71
N ARG A 171 4.76 20.57 9.92
CA ARG A 171 6.05 21.15 9.50
C ARG A 171 5.86 22.33 8.56
N LEU A 172 4.97 22.22 7.57
CA LEU A 172 4.65 23.29 6.63
C LEU A 172 4.04 24.50 7.35
N ALA A 173 3.04 24.28 8.22
CA ALA A 173 2.42 25.34 9.01
C ALA A 173 3.45 26.04 9.92
N HIS A 174 4.33 25.28 10.57
CA HIS A 174 5.41 25.88 11.36
C HIS A 174 6.35 26.72 10.50
N ARG A 175 6.81 26.19 9.36
CA ARG A 175 7.73 26.87 8.44
C ARG A 175 7.11 28.13 7.86
N ASN A 176 5.83 28.11 7.50
CA ASN A 176 5.11 29.28 6.97
C ASN A 176 5.18 30.49 7.92
N HIS A 177 5.21 30.26 9.23
CA HIS A 177 5.31 31.33 10.24
C HIS A 177 6.74 31.76 10.61
N LEU A 178 7.78 31.09 10.10
CA LEU A 178 9.16 31.43 10.44
C LEU A 178 9.62 32.70 9.70
N PRO A 179 10.32 33.64 10.36
CA PRO A 179 10.91 34.81 9.69
C PRO A 179 11.89 34.45 8.57
N SER A 180 12.50 33.26 8.63
CA SER A 180 13.44 32.71 7.65
C SER A 180 12.75 32.11 6.42
N ASN A 181 11.42 32.04 6.38
CA ASN A 181 10.65 31.51 5.26
C ASN A 181 10.59 32.52 4.11
N ARG A 182 11.68 32.64 3.36
CA ARG A 182 11.86 33.61 2.27
C ARG A 182 12.66 32.99 1.14
N GLY A 183 12.44 33.48 -0.08
CA GLY A 183 13.16 33.05 -1.28
C GLY A 183 12.56 31.80 -1.93
N THR A 184 13.33 31.16 -2.80
CA THR A 184 12.91 29.96 -3.54
C THR A 184 12.66 28.80 -2.58
N GLY A 185 11.47 28.19 -2.64
CA GLY A 185 11.05 27.13 -1.70
C GLY A 185 10.57 27.66 -0.34
N ALA A 186 10.21 28.95 -0.26
CA ALA A 186 9.39 29.44 0.84
C ALA A 186 8.01 28.77 0.78
N VAL A 187 7.52 28.33 1.94
CA VAL A 187 6.21 27.71 2.09
C VAL A 187 5.18 28.81 2.21
N ASP A 188 4.23 28.89 1.28
CA ASP A 188 3.14 29.86 1.37
C ASP A 188 1.90 29.28 2.06
N SER A 189 0.83 30.06 2.14
CA SER A 189 -0.42 29.59 2.75
C SER A 189 -1.13 28.55 1.89
N ALA A 190 -0.97 28.59 0.56
CA ALA A 190 -1.60 27.62 -0.34
C ALA A 190 -1.02 26.23 -0.11
N ASP A 191 0.30 26.11 0.09
CA ASP A 191 0.95 24.83 0.43
C ASP A 191 0.36 24.21 1.73
N VAL A 192 0.07 25.06 2.73
CA VAL A 192 -0.50 24.62 4.02
C VAL A 192 -1.96 24.21 3.87
N GLU A 193 -2.73 24.91 3.04
CA GLU A 193 -4.13 24.54 2.76
C GLU A 193 -4.20 23.24 1.95
N GLU A 194 -3.35 23.05 0.94
CA GLU A 194 -3.26 21.80 0.16
C GLU A 194 -2.95 20.60 1.06
N ALA A 195 -1.97 20.72 1.96
CA ALA A 195 -1.66 19.67 2.92
C ALA A 195 -2.83 19.38 3.89
N ARG A 196 -3.68 20.37 4.19
CA ARG A 196 -4.89 20.17 5.01
C ARG A 196 -6.00 19.48 4.24
N ASP A 197 -6.17 19.81 2.97
CA ASP A 197 -7.14 19.17 2.09
C ASP A 197 -6.81 17.68 1.91
N ILE A 198 -5.52 17.35 1.73
CA ILE A 198 -5.06 15.95 1.70
C ILE A 198 -5.38 15.23 3.02
N LEU A 199 -5.12 15.87 4.17
CA LEU A 199 -5.43 15.25 5.46
C LEU A 199 -6.93 14.98 5.63
N THR A 200 -7.77 15.92 5.19
CA THR A 200 -9.23 15.76 5.20
C THR A 200 -9.67 14.58 4.31
N GLN A 201 -9.07 14.44 3.12
CA GLN A 201 -9.31 13.30 2.24
C GLN A 201 -8.95 11.96 2.92
N ILE A 202 -7.85 11.91 3.68
CA ILE A 202 -7.44 10.71 4.40
C ILE A 202 -8.44 10.36 5.52
N GLU A 203 -8.92 11.36 6.25
CA GLU A 203 -9.95 11.17 7.28
C GLU A 203 -11.27 10.66 6.68
N ASP A 204 -11.66 11.15 5.49
CA ASP A 204 -12.82 10.64 4.76
C ASP A 204 -12.64 9.17 4.33
N LEU A 205 -11.43 8.76 3.92
CA LEU A 205 -11.13 7.35 3.65
C LEU A 205 -11.25 6.49 4.91
N GLN A 206 -10.77 6.99 6.07
CA GLN A 206 -10.93 6.30 7.36
C GLN A 206 -12.41 6.10 7.72
N HIS A 207 -13.24 7.13 7.55
CA HIS A 207 -14.69 7.03 7.77
C HIS A 207 -15.34 6.00 6.84
N GLN A 208 -14.95 5.95 5.57
CA GLN A 208 -15.45 4.96 4.61
C GLN A 208 -15.10 3.53 5.02
N VAL A 209 -13.87 3.29 5.46
CA VAL A 209 -13.42 1.97 5.95
C VAL A 209 -14.24 1.51 7.15
N VAL A 210 -14.49 2.39 8.12
CA VAL A 210 -15.32 2.08 9.30
C VAL A 210 -16.74 1.73 8.87
N ALA A 211 -17.35 2.51 7.96
CA ALA A 211 -18.70 2.27 7.46
C ALA A 211 -18.83 0.96 6.67
N ARG A 212 -17.78 0.54 5.96
CA ARG A 212 -17.74 -0.72 5.22
C ARG A 212 -17.51 -1.93 6.12
N SER A 213 -16.71 -1.78 7.19
CA SER A 213 -16.39 -2.86 8.13
C SER A 213 -17.56 -3.26 9.06
N GLN A 214 -18.63 -2.46 9.08
CA GLN A 214 -19.85 -2.70 9.89
C GLN A 214 -20.98 -3.39 9.12
N LYS A 215 -20.79 -3.64 7.81
CA LYS A 215 -21.77 -4.32 6.95
C LYS A 215 -21.53 -5.82 6.90
#